data_AF-A0A8I3A2Z9-F1
#
_entry.id   AF-A0A8I3A2Z9-F1
#
_cell.length_a   1.000
_cell.length_b   1.000
_cell.length_c   1.000
_cell.angle_alpha   90.00
_cell.angle_beta   90.00
_cell.angle_gamma   90.00
#
_symmetry.space_group_name_H-M   'P 1'
#
loop_
_entity.id
_entity.type
_entity.pdbx_description
1 polymer ?
#
loop_
_entity_poly.entity_id
_entity_poly.type
_entity_poly.pdbx_seq_one_letter_code
_entity_poly.pdbx_strand_id
1 'polypeptide(L)'
;MDVDNNIPLIVPHQLYQRLLDMDPGGAYGISYDIYTRKTEDDLPMGWNAPRAATYLELARILGESGFRRLQYSEWVSDNSDATDTYWTMLNLLRLRPVGKLESTLKGLKAHHIPTWELDITEEVRLGGVYSLNLRGPTPVNLVPQNMPVAIPDNMRIPDFTRLSPSTLDLESWRVSL
;
A
#
# COMPACT_ATOMS: atom_id res chain seq x y z
N MET A 1 33.60 16.99 3.35
CA MET A 1 33.00 18.24 2.87
C MET A 1 31.55 17.90 2.58
N ASP A 2 30.69 18.00 3.60
CA ASP A 2 29.26 17.78 3.44
C ASP A 2 28.70 18.97 2.67
N VAL A 3 28.61 18.83 1.35
CA VAL A 3 27.74 19.68 0.57
C VAL A 3 26.33 19.24 0.96
N ASP A 4 25.73 20.05 1.82
CA ASP A 4 24.35 19.96 2.22
C ASP A 4 23.49 20.16 0.95
N ASN A 5 23.36 19.08 0.18
CA ASN A 5 22.62 19.00 -1.07
C ASN A 5 21.12 19.00 -0.74
N ASN A 6 20.65 20.11 -0.21
CA ASN A 6 19.24 20.41 -0.06
C ASN A 6 18.70 20.80 -1.43
N ILE A 7 18.72 19.85 -2.38
CA ILE A 7 18.10 20.02 -3.69
C ILE A 7 16.63 20.35 -3.41
N PRO A 8 16.13 21.51 -3.87
CA PRO A 8 14.75 21.89 -3.60
C PRO A 8 13.83 20.86 -4.24
N LEU A 9 13.00 20.23 -3.41
CA LEU A 9 11.90 19.39 -3.87
C LEU A 9 10.81 20.31 -4.40
N ILE A 10 10.55 20.26 -5.70
CA ILE A 10 9.57 21.13 -6.36
C ILE A 10 8.33 20.32 -6.69
N VAL A 11 7.19 20.73 -6.13
CA VAL A 11 5.87 20.22 -6.51
C VAL A 11 5.23 21.21 -7.48
N PRO A 12 4.89 20.82 -8.72
CA PRO A 12 4.20 21.71 -9.65
C PRO A 12 2.90 22.24 -9.05
N HIS A 13 2.61 23.53 -9.20
CA HIS A 13 1.46 24.18 -8.58
C HIS A 13 0.13 23.48 -8.88
N GLN A 14 -0.09 23.05 -10.12
CA GLN A 14 -1.30 22.33 -10.52
C GLN A 14 -1.45 20.96 -9.82
N LEU A 15 -0.33 20.28 -9.56
CA LEU A 15 -0.36 19.03 -8.80
C LEU A 15 -0.69 19.31 -7.33
N TYR A 16 -0.07 20.33 -6.75
CA TYR A 16 -0.34 20.74 -5.38
C TYR A 16 -1.82 21.09 -5.17
N GLN A 17 -2.44 21.84 -6.08
CA GLN A 17 -3.87 22.12 -6.03
C GLN A 17 -4.72 20.83 -6.05
N ARG A 18 -4.39 19.88 -6.94
CA ARG A 18 -5.10 18.60 -6.97
C ARG A 18 -4.98 17.81 -5.68
N LEU A 19 -3.81 17.82 -5.03
CA LEU A 19 -3.61 17.15 -3.74
C LEU A 19 -4.46 17.77 -2.64
N LEU A 20 -4.62 19.09 -2.63
CA LEU A 20 -5.51 19.80 -1.69
C LEU A 20 -7.00 19.48 -1.91
N ASP A 21 -7.39 19.18 -3.16
CA ASP A 21 -8.77 18.86 -3.52
C ASP A 21 -9.14 17.38 -3.28
N MET A 22 -8.18 16.53 -2.90
CA MET A 22 -8.44 15.13 -2.59
C MET A 22 -9.17 14.99 -1.25
N ASP A 23 -10.01 13.95 -1.14
CA ASP A 23 -10.79 13.69 0.07
C ASP A 23 -9.86 13.49 1.29
N PRO A 24 -9.96 14.32 2.34
CA PRO A 24 -9.14 14.16 3.54
C PRO A 24 -9.63 13.02 4.45
N GLY A 25 -10.81 12.45 4.20
CA GLY A 25 -11.35 11.32 4.97
C GLY A 25 -10.64 10.00 4.68
N GLY A 26 -10.67 9.07 5.64
CA GLY A 26 -10.02 7.76 5.51
C GLY A 26 -8.52 7.79 5.82
N ALA A 27 -7.78 6.84 5.25
CA ALA A 27 -6.33 6.72 5.44
C ALA A 27 -5.59 6.93 4.11
N TYR A 28 -4.42 7.54 4.19
CA TYR A 28 -3.50 7.61 3.06
C TYR A 28 -2.30 6.73 3.31
N GLY A 29 -1.79 6.11 2.24
CA GLY A 29 -0.67 5.19 2.33
C GLY A 29 0.37 5.39 1.25
N ILE A 30 1.56 4.88 1.54
CA ILE A 30 2.74 4.87 0.68
C ILE A 30 3.13 3.43 0.43
N SER A 31 3.32 3.07 -0.83
CA SER A 31 3.94 1.81 -1.21
C SER A 31 5.18 2.05 -2.05
N TYR A 32 6.20 1.21 -1.85
CA TYR A 32 7.46 1.29 -2.61
C TYR A 32 8.02 -0.08 -3.01
N ASP A 33 8.84 -0.09 -4.05
CA ASP A 33 9.63 -1.25 -4.47
C ASP A 33 10.99 -0.75 -4.97
N ILE A 34 12.05 -1.47 -4.66
CA ILE A 34 13.44 -1.14 -5.02
C ILE A 34 14.14 -2.34 -5.65
N TYR A 35 14.97 -2.09 -6.66
CA TYR A 35 15.81 -3.11 -7.27
C TYR A 35 16.87 -3.61 -6.29
N THR A 36 16.75 -4.86 -5.87
CA THR A 36 17.72 -5.52 -4.97
C THR A 36 19.15 -5.42 -5.51
N ARG A 37 19.38 -5.83 -6.77
CA ARG A 37 20.73 -5.82 -7.38
C ARG A 37 21.35 -4.43 -7.43
N LYS A 38 20.60 -3.42 -7.88
CA LYS A 38 21.11 -2.04 -7.90
C LYS A 38 21.44 -1.52 -6.49
N THR A 39 20.80 -2.06 -5.46
CA THR A 39 21.06 -1.67 -4.07
C THR A 39 22.30 -2.39 -3.52
N GLU A 40 22.42 -3.70 -3.75
CA GLU A 40 23.40 -4.56 -3.09
C GLU A 40 24.68 -4.82 -3.90
N ASP A 41 24.63 -4.78 -5.24
CA ASP A 41 25.80 -5.04 -6.08
C ASP A 41 26.90 -3.99 -5.83
N ASP A 42 28.16 -4.37 -6.06
CA ASP A 42 29.30 -3.47 -5.94
C ASP A 42 29.25 -2.31 -6.94
N LEU A 43 29.91 -1.20 -6.58
CA LEU A 43 30.14 -0.10 -7.51
C LEU A 43 30.93 -0.60 -8.72
N PRO A 44 30.61 -0.17 -9.96
CA PRO A 44 29.62 0.86 -10.33
C PRO A 44 28.21 0.32 -10.64
N MET A 45 27.95 -0.97 -10.45
CA MET A 45 26.70 -1.61 -10.87
C MET A 45 25.59 -1.49 -9.82
N GLY A 46 25.97 -1.25 -8.56
CA GLY A 46 25.05 -0.95 -7.47
C GLY A 46 25.69 -0.08 -6.39
N TRP A 47 25.04 -0.01 -5.23
CA TRP A 47 25.43 0.86 -4.12
C TRP A 47 26.22 0.16 -3.02
N ASN A 48 26.51 -1.14 -3.16
CA ASN A 48 27.12 -1.97 -2.12
C ASN A 48 26.45 -1.76 -0.75
N ALA A 49 25.12 -1.63 -0.74
CA ALA A 49 24.35 -1.31 0.45
C ALA A 49 23.45 -2.50 0.81
N PRO A 50 23.56 -3.06 2.03
CA PRO A 50 22.68 -4.15 2.44
C PRO A 50 21.21 -3.75 2.32
N ARG A 51 20.39 -4.55 1.63
CA ARG A 51 18.96 -4.23 1.43
C ARG A 51 18.25 -4.02 2.76
N ALA A 52 18.56 -4.83 3.77
CA ALA A 52 17.92 -4.76 5.08
C ALA A 52 18.17 -3.40 5.74
N ALA A 53 19.39 -2.85 5.65
CA ALA A 53 19.71 -1.53 6.18
C ALA A 53 18.91 -0.44 5.46
N THR A 54 18.79 -0.53 4.12
CA THR A 54 17.98 0.38 3.32
C THR A 54 16.50 0.33 3.72
N TYR A 55 15.93 -0.86 3.90
CA TYR A 55 14.55 -1.02 4.36
C TYR A 55 14.33 -0.49 5.79
N LEU A 56 15.29 -0.68 6.70
CA LEU A 56 15.21 -0.15 8.06
C LEU A 56 15.24 1.38 8.09
N GLU A 57 16.05 2.00 7.26
CA GLU A 57 16.13 3.46 7.18
C GLU A 57 14.85 4.06 6.57
N LEU A 58 14.30 3.44 5.51
CA LEU A 58 12.98 3.79 4.97
C LEU A 58 11.88 3.64 6.02
N ALA A 59 11.90 2.53 6.76
CA ALA A 59 10.94 2.27 7.84
C ALA A 59 11.02 3.31 8.95
N ARG A 60 12.23 3.74 9.30
CA ARG A 60 12.46 4.79 10.29
C ARG A 60 11.87 6.13 9.80
N ILE A 61 12.19 6.55 8.57
CA ILE A 61 11.69 7.83 8.02
C ILE A 61 10.16 7.83 7.97
N LEU A 62 9.55 6.75 7.47
CA LEU A 62 8.09 6.63 7.37
C LEU A 62 7.43 6.60 8.76
N GLY A 63 8.01 5.87 9.71
CA GLY A 63 7.54 5.84 11.10
C GLY A 63 7.63 7.19 11.79
N GLU A 64 8.72 7.94 11.58
CA GLU A 64 8.89 9.30 12.10
C GLU A 64 7.89 10.30 11.47
N SER A 65 7.45 10.04 10.23
CA SER A 65 6.37 10.79 9.56
C SER A 65 4.96 10.35 9.96
N GLY A 66 4.80 9.47 10.96
CA GLY A 66 3.49 9.03 11.46
C GLY A 66 2.85 7.89 10.68
N PHE A 67 3.54 7.30 9.70
CA PHE A 67 3.04 6.13 8.99
C PHE A 67 3.31 4.85 9.77
N ARG A 68 2.29 4.01 9.93
CA ARG A 68 2.43 2.64 10.43
C ARG A 68 2.57 1.66 9.27
N ARG A 69 3.37 0.63 9.46
CA ARG A 69 3.56 -0.42 8.46
C ARG A 69 2.37 -1.38 8.47
N LEU A 70 1.78 -1.66 7.31
CA LEU A 70 0.84 -2.77 7.14
C LEU A 70 1.60 -4.04 6.78
N GLN A 71 2.05 -4.15 5.53
CA GLN A 71 2.72 -5.32 5.01
C GLN A 71 3.94 -4.92 4.16
N TYR A 72 5.11 -5.49 4.48
CA TYR A 72 6.35 -5.27 3.74
C TYR A 72 6.66 -3.79 3.46
N SER A 73 6.44 -3.35 2.22
CA SER A 73 6.72 -2.00 1.73
C SER A 73 5.46 -1.13 1.64
N GLU A 74 4.37 -1.52 2.31
CA GLU A 74 3.12 -0.78 2.42
C GLU A 74 2.99 -0.15 3.80
N TRP A 75 2.69 1.15 3.78
CA TRP A 75 2.63 2.03 4.93
C TRP A 75 1.39 2.90 4.85
N VAL A 76 0.77 3.19 5.98
CA VAL A 76 -0.49 3.94 6.05
C VAL A 76 -0.48 4.90 7.23
N SER A 77 -1.23 5.98 7.10
CA SER A 77 -1.50 6.93 8.17
C SER A 77 -2.96 7.37 8.09
N ASP A 78 -3.64 7.21 9.24
CA ASP A 78 -5.03 7.63 9.46
C ASP A 78 -5.13 9.14 9.74
N ASN A 79 -3.99 9.83 9.90
CA ASN A 79 -3.90 11.25 10.29
C ASN A 79 -3.16 12.11 9.26
N SER A 80 -2.99 11.62 8.03
CA SER A 80 -2.34 12.35 6.94
C SER A 80 -3.29 12.52 5.78
N ASP A 81 -3.13 13.61 5.04
CA ASP A 81 -3.83 13.83 3.77
C ASP A 81 -2.94 13.49 2.55
N ALA A 82 -3.48 13.72 1.35
CA ALA A 82 -2.76 13.50 0.10
C ALA A 82 -1.49 14.36 -0.02
N THR A 83 -1.52 15.57 0.54
CA THR A 83 -0.40 16.53 0.48
C THR A 83 0.73 16.06 1.39
N ASP A 84 0.44 15.73 2.64
CA ASP A 84 1.41 15.19 3.61
C ASP A 84 2.04 13.89 3.12
N THR A 85 1.21 13.01 2.55
CA THR A 85 1.65 11.73 1.98
C THR A 85 2.60 11.95 0.81
N TYR A 86 2.24 12.85 -0.11
CA TYR A 86 3.08 13.16 -1.27
C TYR A 86 4.41 13.80 -0.86
N TRP A 87 4.39 14.76 0.07
CA TRP A 87 5.61 15.35 0.62
C TRP A 87 6.49 14.32 1.32
N THR A 88 5.89 13.41 2.08
CA THR A 88 6.62 12.31 2.72
C THR A 88 7.33 11.43 1.70
N MET A 89 6.66 11.08 0.59
CA MET A 89 7.29 10.34 -0.52
C MET A 89 8.51 11.06 -1.10
N LEU A 90 8.41 12.38 -1.30
CA LEU A 90 9.54 13.18 -1.80
C LEU A 90 10.68 13.26 -0.77
N ASN A 91 10.37 13.34 0.52
CA ASN A 91 11.37 13.31 1.58
C ASN A 91 12.14 12.00 1.66
N LEU A 92 11.58 10.88 1.19
CA LEU A 92 12.32 9.61 1.09
C LEU A 92 13.54 9.73 0.17
N LEU A 93 13.52 10.61 -0.83
CA LEU A 93 14.67 10.81 -1.74
C LEU A 93 15.91 11.36 -1.02
N ARG A 94 15.77 11.80 0.24
CA ARG A 94 16.88 12.22 1.10
C ARG A 94 17.59 11.06 1.80
N LEU A 95 17.14 9.81 1.57
CA LEU A 95 17.78 8.60 2.05
C LEU A 95 19.28 8.60 1.69
N ARG A 96 20.14 8.23 2.64
CA ARG A 96 21.59 8.23 2.39
C ARG A 96 22.06 6.88 1.82
N PRO A 97 23.10 6.88 0.96
CA PRO A 97 23.66 8.04 0.28
C PRO A 97 22.67 8.65 -0.72
N VAL A 98 22.78 9.97 -0.94
CA VAL A 98 21.94 10.71 -1.90
C VAL A 98 22.06 10.09 -3.29
N GLY A 99 20.95 9.96 -4.01
CA GLY A 99 20.90 9.29 -5.30
C GLY A 99 20.66 7.79 -5.22
N LYS A 100 20.85 7.15 -4.04
CA LYS A 100 20.61 5.72 -3.87
C LYS A 100 19.16 5.39 -4.16
N LEU A 101 18.23 6.00 -3.43
CA LEU A 101 16.83 5.67 -3.58
C LEU A 101 16.35 5.96 -5.01
N GLU A 102 16.71 7.11 -5.56
CA GLU A 102 16.31 7.56 -6.91
C GLU A 102 16.77 6.59 -8.00
N SER A 103 17.98 6.03 -7.89
CA SER A 103 18.54 5.11 -8.88
C SER A 103 18.14 3.65 -8.67
N THR A 104 17.70 3.28 -7.46
CA THR A 104 17.25 1.93 -7.12
C THR A 104 15.74 1.76 -7.14
N LEU A 105 14.94 2.83 -7.14
CA LEU A 105 13.48 2.76 -7.15
C LEU A 105 12.95 2.03 -8.39
N LYS A 106 12.03 1.10 -8.15
CA LYS A 106 11.21 0.43 -9.17
C LYS A 106 9.79 0.98 -9.18
N GLY A 107 9.28 1.41 -8.02
CA GLY A 107 8.00 2.08 -7.89
C GLY A 107 7.87 2.78 -6.54
N LEU A 108 7.17 3.91 -6.53
CA LEU A 108 6.82 4.67 -5.33
C LEU A 108 5.46 5.32 -5.59
N LYS A 109 4.45 4.98 -4.78
CA LYS A 109 3.05 5.39 -5.02
C LYS A 109 2.36 5.79 -3.71
N ALA A 110 1.49 6.79 -3.81
CA ALA A 110 0.47 7.04 -2.81
C ALA A 110 -0.79 6.22 -3.13
N HIS A 111 -1.52 5.82 -2.11
CA HIS A 111 -2.86 5.24 -2.24
C HIS A 111 -3.78 5.81 -1.16
N HIS A 112 -5.08 5.79 -1.43
CA HIS A 112 -6.13 6.27 -0.53
C HIS A 112 -7.04 5.10 -0.18
N ILE A 113 -7.28 4.92 1.11
CA ILE A 113 -8.17 3.91 1.69
C ILE A 113 -9.31 4.70 2.33
N PRO A 114 -10.42 4.93 1.60
CA PRO A 114 -11.53 5.75 2.13
C PRO A 114 -12.20 5.10 3.34
N THR A 115 -12.15 3.77 3.44
CA THR A 115 -12.62 3.01 4.60
C THR A 115 -11.80 1.73 4.77
N TRP A 116 -11.55 1.34 6.02
CA TRP A 116 -10.85 0.11 6.39
C TRP A 116 -11.62 -1.16 6.03
N GLU A 117 -12.91 -1.07 5.74
CA GLU A 117 -13.73 -2.21 5.28
C GLU A 117 -13.28 -2.76 3.91
N LEU A 118 -12.44 -2.01 3.18
CA LEU A 118 -11.81 -2.44 1.94
C LEU A 118 -10.53 -3.27 2.16
N ASP A 119 -9.97 -3.27 3.37
CA ASP A 119 -8.90 -4.19 3.77
C ASP A 119 -9.53 -5.44 4.40
N ILE A 120 -9.76 -6.45 3.56
CA ILE A 120 -10.39 -7.71 3.98
C ILE A 120 -9.39 -8.78 4.45
N THR A 121 -8.14 -8.39 4.73
CA THR A 121 -7.03 -9.33 4.94
C THR A 121 -7.32 -10.32 6.08
N GLU A 122 -7.87 -9.83 7.20
CA GLU A 122 -8.18 -10.69 8.34
C GLU A 122 -9.44 -11.54 8.10
N GLU A 123 -10.41 -11.02 7.34
CA GLU A 123 -11.65 -11.70 6.98
C GLU A 123 -11.40 -12.86 6.01
N VAL A 124 -10.42 -12.75 5.11
CA VAL A 124 -10.06 -13.82 4.15
C VAL A 124 -8.98 -14.76 4.66
N ARG A 125 -8.23 -14.40 5.71
CA ARG A 125 -7.25 -15.30 6.33
C ARG A 125 -7.97 -16.54 6.86
N LEU A 126 -7.26 -17.66 6.89
CA LEU A 126 -7.80 -18.91 7.42
C LEU A 126 -8.36 -18.74 8.84
N GLY A 127 -9.63 -19.08 9.04
CA GLY A 127 -10.37 -18.83 10.28
C GLY A 127 -11.13 -17.49 10.32
N GLY A 128 -10.97 -16.64 9.30
CA GLY A 128 -11.74 -15.42 9.10
C GLY A 128 -13.13 -15.66 8.49
N VAL A 129 -13.93 -14.59 8.42
CA VAL A 129 -15.35 -14.62 8.01
C VAL A 129 -15.58 -15.26 6.64
N TYR A 130 -14.67 -15.08 5.69
CA TYR A 130 -14.78 -15.63 4.33
C TYR A 130 -14.03 -16.96 4.14
N SER A 131 -13.22 -17.37 5.12
CA SER A 131 -12.36 -18.56 5.08
C SER A 131 -12.50 -19.41 6.35
N LEU A 132 -13.76 -19.66 6.74
CA LEU A 132 -14.13 -20.42 7.95
C LEU A 132 -13.65 -21.88 7.93
N ASN A 133 -13.41 -22.45 6.75
CA ASN A 133 -13.10 -23.87 6.56
C ASN A 133 -11.86 -24.07 5.68
N LEU A 134 -11.17 -25.20 5.89
CA LEU A 134 -10.08 -25.64 5.01
C LEU A 134 -10.65 -26.04 3.65
N ARG A 135 -10.03 -25.56 2.57
CA ARG A 135 -10.36 -25.99 1.21
C ARG A 135 -9.20 -26.83 0.68
N GLY A 136 -9.41 -28.15 0.60
CA GLY A 136 -8.39 -29.10 0.13
C GLY A 136 -7.32 -29.43 1.19
N PRO A 137 -6.26 -30.17 0.80
CA PRO A 137 -5.20 -30.57 1.72
C PRO A 137 -4.41 -29.35 2.20
N THR A 138 -4.60 -28.96 3.45
CA THR A 138 -3.86 -27.87 4.10
C THR A 138 -2.83 -28.44 5.07
N PRO A 139 -1.55 -28.02 5.02
CA PRO A 139 -0.54 -28.47 5.98
C PRO A 139 -0.95 -28.19 7.42
N VAL A 140 -0.84 -29.19 8.30
CA VAL A 140 -1.32 -29.11 9.70
C VAL A 140 -0.75 -27.92 10.47
N ASN A 141 0.48 -27.51 10.20
CA ASN A 141 1.14 -26.37 10.86
C ASN A 141 0.66 -24.99 10.38
N LEU A 142 -0.14 -24.94 9.31
CA LEU A 142 -0.74 -23.70 8.81
C LEU A 142 -2.20 -23.54 9.26
N VAL A 143 -2.76 -24.53 9.95
CA VAL A 143 -4.14 -24.49 10.46
C VAL A 143 -4.15 -23.90 11.87
N PRO A 144 -4.90 -22.82 12.14
CA PRO A 144 -5.06 -22.29 13.49
C PRO A 144 -5.65 -23.34 14.43
N GLN A 145 -5.12 -23.44 15.66
CA GLN A 145 -5.54 -24.46 16.64
C GLN A 145 -7.03 -24.38 17.02
N ASN A 146 -7.64 -23.20 16.91
CA ASN A 146 -9.02 -22.93 17.31
C ASN A 146 -9.97 -22.77 16.10
N MET A 147 -9.64 -23.34 14.94
CA MET A 147 -10.53 -23.26 13.79
C MET A 147 -11.87 -23.97 14.13
N PRO A 148 -13.00 -23.26 14.10
CA PRO A 148 -14.29 -23.91 14.24
C PRO A 148 -14.53 -24.80 13.02
N VAL A 149 -14.97 -26.04 13.24
CA VAL A 149 -15.56 -26.86 12.17
C VAL A 149 -16.95 -26.27 11.89
N ALA A 150 -17.02 -25.24 11.07
CA ALA A 150 -18.27 -24.57 10.74
C ALA A 150 -18.88 -25.21 9.49
N ILE A 151 -20.10 -25.73 9.61
CA ILE A 151 -20.92 -26.09 8.44
C ILE A 151 -21.24 -24.77 7.71
N PRO A 152 -21.10 -24.68 6.37
CA PRO A 152 -21.29 -23.42 5.67
C PRO A 152 -22.72 -22.91 5.90
N ASP A 153 -22.85 -21.73 6.50
CA ASP A 153 -24.06 -20.94 6.29
C ASP A 153 -24.06 -20.44 4.85
N ASN A 154 -25.25 -20.43 4.26
CA ASN A 154 -25.51 -20.24 2.83
C ASN A 154 -25.23 -18.79 2.38
N MET A 155 -24.01 -18.28 2.57
CA MET A 155 -23.62 -16.96 2.10
C MET A 155 -23.57 -16.99 0.56
N ARG A 156 -24.67 -16.55 -0.04
CA ARG A 156 -24.80 -16.37 -1.49
C ARG A 156 -23.90 -15.20 -1.88
N ILE A 157 -22.83 -15.50 -2.62
CA ILE A 157 -22.09 -14.49 -3.37
C ILE A 157 -23.13 -13.80 -4.28
N PRO A 158 -23.23 -12.46 -4.32
CA PRO A 158 -24.17 -11.80 -5.22
C PRO A 158 -23.91 -12.28 -6.65
N ASP A 159 -24.96 -12.74 -7.34
CA ASP A 159 -24.90 -13.18 -8.75
C ASP A 159 -24.53 -12.02 -9.71
N PHE A 160 -24.34 -10.81 -9.17
CA PHE A 160 -24.33 -9.56 -9.89
C PHE A 160 -23.03 -8.79 -9.62
N THR A 161 -22.18 -8.68 -10.63
CA THR A 161 -21.23 -7.58 -10.75
C THR A 161 -21.93 -6.40 -11.43
N ARG A 162 -21.37 -5.19 -11.36
CA ARG A 162 -21.90 -4.01 -12.07
C ARG A 162 -22.09 -4.23 -13.59
N LEU A 163 -21.38 -5.21 -14.16
CA LEU A 163 -21.44 -5.60 -15.57
C LEU A 163 -22.35 -6.82 -15.82
N SER A 164 -23.03 -7.33 -14.80
CA SER A 164 -23.99 -8.41 -15.00
C SER A 164 -25.19 -7.92 -15.81
N PRO A 165 -25.76 -8.74 -16.70
CA PRO A 165 -26.93 -8.36 -17.50
C PRO A 165 -28.08 -7.81 -16.65
N SER A 166 -28.28 -8.36 -15.45
CA SER A 166 -29.32 -7.95 -14.50
C SER A 166 -29.09 -6.60 -13.83
N THR A 167 -27.83 -6.15 -13.68
CA THR A 167 -27.52 -4.79 -13.16
C THR A 167 -27.62 -3.74 -14.26
N LEU A 168 -27.23 -4.08 -15.49
CA LEU A 168 -27.44 -3.22 -16.66
C LEU A 168 -28.93 -3.02 -16.96
N ASP A 169 -29.74 -4.05 -16.71
CA ASP A 169 -31.20 -3.99 -16.79
C ASP A 169 -31.86 -3.19 -15.65
N LEU A 170 -31.14 -2.81 -14.58
CA LEU A 170 -31.67 -1.91 -13.54
C LEU A 170 -31.35 -0.44 -13.85
N GLU A 171 -30.20 -0.15 -14.46
CA GLU A 171 -29.85 1.21 -14.91
C GLU A 171 -30.69 1.65 -16.12
N SER A 172 -31.14 0.72 -16.97
CA SER A 172 -32.00 1.01 -18.12
C SER A 172 -33.41 1.51 -17.76
N TRP A 173 -33.90 1.28 -16.53
CA TRP A 173 -35.20 1.78 -16.06
C TRP A 173 -35.12 3.18 -15.41
N ARG A 174 -33.91 3.70 -15.18
CA ARG A 174 -33.70 5.07 -14.67
C ARG A 174 -33.50 6.11 -15.76
N VAL A 175 -33.44 5.71 -17.04
CA VAL A 175 -33.41 6.63 -18.17
C VAL A 175 -34.75 6.57 -18.89
N SER A 176 -35.74 7.25 -18.30
CA SER A 176 -36.92 7.71 -19.02
C SER A 176 -37.22 9.12 -18.48
N LEU A 177 -36.69 10.12 -19.20
CA LEU A 177 -37.18 11.51 -19.12
C LEU A 177 -38.51 11.61 -19.86
#